data_AF-A0A645FGY8-F1
#
_entry.id   AF-A0A645FGY8-F1
#
_cell.length_a   1.000
_cell.length_b   1.000
_cell.length_c   1.000
_cell.angle_alpha   90.00
_cell.angle_beta   90.00
_cell.angle_gamma   90.00
#
_symmetry.space_group_name_H-M   'P 1'
#
loop_
_entity.id
_entity.type
_entity.pdbx_description
1 polymer ?
#
loop_
_entity_poly.entity_id
_entity_poly.type
_entity_poly.pdbx_seq_one_letter_code
_entity_poly.pdbx_strand_id
1 'polypeptide(L)'
;MAKTIKTGTLFALLFMMGGLAVLHLFPLQLLQMFKIPPHMAEIGTKALRRTSLCFPFAGVGIILSAFFQAVGKGKISLIISILRQIALVLPLAYAASLYWGVHAIWFAFPIAEIISMVLYWVLAVHFFKRISRELSGCMHI
;
A
#
# COMPACT_ATOMS: atom_id res chain seq x y z
N MET A 1 -16.92 -15.26 4.03
CA MET A 1 -16.22 -14.04 3.58
C MET A 1 -15.08 -13.62 4.50
N ALA A 2 -15.29 -13.41 5.80
CA ALA A 2 -14.22 -12.95 6.72
C ALA A 2 -12.98 -13.88 6.79
N LYS A 3 -13.18 -15.21 6.78
CA LYS A 3 -12.07 -16.19 6.76
C LYS A 3 -11.20 -16.06 5.49
N THR A 4 -11.83 -15.91 4.32
CA THR A 4 -11.15 -15.75 3.02
C THR A 4 -10.29 -14.49 2.98
N ILE A 5 -10.82 -13.37 3.47
CA ILE A 5 -10.08 -12.10 3.54
C ILE A 5 -8.88 -12.25 4.48
N LYS A 6 -9.07 -12.84 5.66
CA LYS A 6 -7.98 -13.05 6.64
C LYS A 6 -6.84 -13.90 6.06
N THR A 7 -7.17 -15.02 5.41
CA THR A 7 -6.17 -15.89 4.78
C THR A 7 -5.48 -15.17 3.62
N GLY A 8 -6.23 -14.50 2.74
CA GLY A 8 -5.66 -13.72 1.64
C GLY A 8 -4.71 -12.62 2.11
N THR A 9 -5.07 -11.88 3.16
CA THR A 9 -4.22 -10.86 3.77
C THR A 9 -2.94 -11.47 4.35
N LEU A 10 -3.01 -12.63 5.00
CA LEU A 10 -1.82 -13.31 5.52
C LEU A 10 -0.86 -13.71 4.39
N PHE A 11 -1.35 -14.33 3.33
CA PHE A 11 -0.51 -14.70 2.18
C PHE A 11 0.11 -13.46 1.51
N ALA A 12 -0.67 -12.41 1.29
CA ALA A 12 -0.18 -11.16 0.71
C ALA A 12 0.90 -10.51 1.60
N LEU A 13 0.71 -10.52 2.92
CA LEU A 13 1.71 -10.03 3.88
C LEU A 13 2.99 -10.85 3.83
N LEU A 14 2.92 -12.18 3.83
CA LEU A 14 4.10 -13.04 3.76
C LEU A 14 4.89 -12.80 2.46
N PHE A 15 4.18 -12.70 1.34
CA PHE A 15 4.80 -12.39 0.04
C PHE A 15 5.49 -11.02 0.04
N MET A 16 4.80 -9.98 0.55
CA MET A 16 5.34 -8.63 0.63
C MET A 16 6.50 -8.51 1.61
N MET A 17 6.47 -9.24 2.72
CA MET A 17 7.58 -9.33 3.68
C MET A 17 8.81 -10.01 3.05
N GLY A 18 8.61 -11.03 2.22
CA GLY A 18 9.68 -11.62 1.41
C GLY A 18 10.32 -10.59 0.47
N GLY A 19 9.50 -9.83 -0.28
CA GLY A 19 9.98 -8.75 -1.13
C GLY A 19 10.75 -7.67 -0.37
N LEU A 20 10.25 -7.26 0.80
CA LEU A 20 10.94 -6.31 1.67
C LEU A 20 12.29 -6.84 2.13
N ALA A 21 12.37 -8.11 2.57
CA ALA A 21 13.62 -8.72 3.01
C ALA A 21 14.67 -8.75 1.89
N VAL A 22 14.27 -9.12 0.67
CA VAL A 22 15.17 -9.12 -0.51
C VAL A 22 15.69 -7.72 -0.80
N LEU A 23 14.81 -6.71 -0.84
CA LEU A 23 15.19 -5.32 -1.10
C LEU A 23 16.05 -4.71 0.03
N HIS A 24 15.92 -5.20 1.26
CA HIS A 24 16.70 -4.72 2.40
C HIS A 24 18.09 -5.35 2.49
N LEU A 25 18.17 -6.66 2.23
CA LEU A 25 19.39 -7.47 2.31
C LEU A 25 20.28 -7.33 1.08
N PHE A 26 19.70 -7.26 -0.12
CA PHE A 26 20.43 -7.24 -1.38
C PHE A 26 20.18 -6.00 -2.27
N PRO A 27 20.09 -4.76 -1.74
CA PRO A 27 19.79 -3.59 -2.56
C PRO A 27 20.90 -3.28 -3.57
N LEU A 28 22.16 -3.43 -3.18
CA LEU A 28 23.30 -3.09 -4.04
C LEU A 28 23.42 -4.08 -5.21
N GLN A 29 23.20 -5.36 -4.96
CA GLN A 29 23.25 -6.41 -5.98
C GLN A 29 22.18 -6.18 -7.04
N LEU A 30 20.96 -5.83 -6.61
CA LEU A 30 19.87 -5.47 -7.52
C LEU A 30 20.22 -4.24 -8.37
N LEU A 31 20.81 -3.21 -7.77
CA LEU A 31 21.24 -2.01 -8.49
C LEU A 31 22.41 -2.28 -9.43
N GLN A 32 23.36 -3.13 -9.05
CA GLN A 32 24.51 -3.50 -9.88
C GLN A 32 24.09 -4.24 -11.16
N MET A 33 22.97 -4.97 -11.15
CA MET A 33 22.41 -5.57 -12.37
C MET A 33 22.07 -4.53 -13.45
N PHE A 34 21.76 -3.30 -13.06
CA PHE A 34 21.48 -2.18 -13.96
C PHE A 34 22.72 -1.37 -14.36
N LYS A 35 23.94 -1.78 -13.95
CA LYS A 35 25.22 -1.10 -14.26
C LYS A 35 25.21 0.41 -13.98
N ILE A 36 24.63 0.81 -12.85
CA ILE A 36 24.42 2.22 -12.48
C ILE A 36 25.72 2.84 -11.91
N PRO A 37 26.05 4.11 -12.22
CA PRO A 37 27.21 4.79 -11.64
C PRO A 37 27.26 4.73 -10.09
N PRO A 38 28.45 4.75 -9.47
CA PRO A 38 28.61 4.61 -8.02
C PRO A 38 27.80 5.64 -7.21
N HIS A 39 27.75 6.90 -7.66
CA HIS A 39 27.01 7.96 -6.98
C HIS A 39 25.47 7.71 -7.00
N MET A 40 24.96 7.09 -8.06
CA MET A 40 23.54 6.73 -8.16
C MET A 40 23.22 5.46 -7.39
N ALA A 41 24.17 4.52 -7.26
CA ALA A 41 23.98 3.31 -6.47
C ALA A 41 23.72 3.63 -4.99
N GLU A 42 24.38 4.66 -4.43
CA GLU A 42 24.15 5.08 -3.05
C GLU A 42 22.73 5.66 -2.85
N ILE A 43 22.29 6.53 -3.77
CA ILE A 43 20.96 7.13 -3.75
C ILE A 43 19.89 6.04 -3.93
N GLY A 44 20.08 5.16 -4.91
CA GLY A 44 19.19 4.03 -5.20
C GLY A 44 19.08 3.07 -4.01
N THR A 45 20.17 2.79 -3.30
CA THR A 45 20.15 1.90 -2.13
C THR A 45 19.30 2.50 -1.01
N LYS A 46 19.47 3.80 -0.74
CA LYS A 46 18.65 4.51 0.25
C LYS A 46 17.18 4.58 -0.18
N ALA A 47 16.92 4.79 -1.47
CA ALA A 47 15.58 4.80 -2.05
C ALA A 47 14.86 3.47 -1.90
N LEU A 48 15.50 2.36 -2.32
CA LEU A 48 14.93 1.00 -2.21
C LEU A 48 14.59 0.65 -0.77
N ARG A 49 15.52 0.89 0.18
CA ARG A 49 15.26 0.59 1.60
C ARG A 49 14.08 1.38 2.14
N ARG A 50 13.99 2.68 1.84
CA ARG A 50 12.89 3.53 2.35
C ARG A 50 11.55 3.20 1.71
N THR A 51 11.50 3.03 0.39
CA THR A 51 10.25 2.70 -0.31
C THR A 51 9.76 1.30 0.05
N SER A 52 10.67 0.32 0.26
CA SER A 52 10.28 -1.04 0.62
C SER A 52 9.47 -1.14 1.92
N LEU A 53 9.59 -0.15 2.83
CA LEU A 53 8.81 -0.09 4.06
C LEU A 53 7.29 -0.02 3.82
N CYS A 54 6.85 0.39 2.62
CA CYS A 54 5.43 0.41 2.28
C CYS A 54 4.84 -0.97 1.96
N PHE A 55 5.68 -1.99 1.69
CA PHE A 55 5.24 -3.28 1.15
C PHE A 55 4.23 -4.02 2.03
N PRO A 56 4.40 -4.12 3.37
CA PRO A 56 3.42 -4.78 4.22
C PRO A 56 2.05 -4.09 4.16
N PHE A 57 2.04 -2.76 4.14
CA PHE A 57 0.81 -1.97 4.04
C PHE A 57 0.15 -2.13 2.66
N ALA A 58 0.96 -2.17 1.60
CA ALA A 58 0.48 -2.43 0.25
C ALA A 58 -0.18 -3.81 0.12
N GLY A 59 0.37 -4.84 0.78
CA GLY A 59 -0.23 -6.19 0.80
C GLY A 59 -1.65 -6.20 1.36
N VAL A 60 -1.88 -5.48 2.46
CA VAL A 60 -3.23 -5.33 3.05
C VAL A 60 -4.14 -4.53 2.11
N GLY A 61 -3.64 -3.42 1.56
CA GLY A 61 -4.38 -2.56 0.63
C GLY A 61 -4.84 -3.29 -0.63
N ILE A 62 -4.00 -4.15 -1.20
CA ILE A 62 -4.33 -4.96 -2.39
C ILE A 62 -5.48 -5.91 -2.11
N ILE A 63 -5.47 -6.62 -0.97
CA ILE A 63 -6.53 -7.57 -0.62
C ILE A 63 -7.85 -6.84 -0.36
N LEU A 64 -7.83 -5.70 0.33
CA LEU A 64 -9.03 -4.89 0.53
C LEU A 64 -9.56 -4.31 -0.79
N SER A 65 -8.67 -3.85 -1.67
CA SER A 65 -9.03 -3.38 -3.01
C SER A 65 -9.69 -4.48 -3.84
N ALA A 66 -9.13 -5.69 -3.83
CA ALA A 66 -9.68 -6.85 -4.53
C ALA A 66 -11.03 -7.27 -3.94
N PHE A 67 -11.18 -7.21 -2.62
CA PHE A 67 -12.47 -7.45 -1.95
C PHE A 67 -13.55 -6.47 -2.43
N PHE A 68 -13.27 -5.16 -2.45
CA PHE A 68 -14.23 -4.17 -2.94
C PHE A 68 -14.56 -4.33 -4.43
N GLN A 69 -13.60 -4.76 -5.24
CA GLN A 69 -13.86 -5.10 -6.64
C GLN A 69 -14.79 -6.32 -6.75
N ALA A 70 -14.55 -7.37 -5.96
CA ALA A 70 -15.34 -8.60 -5.97
C ALA A 70 -16.81 -8.39 -5.53
N VAL A 71 -17.08 -7.43 -4.65
CA VAL A 71 -18.43 -7.10 -4.18
C VAL A 71 -19.12 -6.04 -5.08
N GLY A 72 -18.58 -5.77 -6.27
CA GLY A 72 -19.17 -4.83 -7.24
C GLY A 72 -18.95 -3.35 -6.91
N LYS A 73 -18.08 -3.04 -5.94
CA LYS A 73 -17.69 -1.67 -5.52
C LYS A 73 -16.34 -1.25 -6.11
N GLY A 74 -15.99 -1.74 -7.30
CA GLY A 74 -14.69 -1.46 -7.94
C GLY A 74 -14.37 0.03 -8.16
N LYS A 75 -15.39 0.89 -8.30
CA LYS A 75 -15.21 2.35 -8.37
C LYS A 75 -14.50 2.91 -7.13
N ILE A 76 -14.82 2.38 -5.94
CA ILE A 76 -14.18 2.78 -4.68
C ILE A 76 -12.70 2.40 -4.72
N SER A 77 -12.38 1.18 -5.15
CA SER A 77 -11.00 0.71 -5.29
C SER A 77 -10.18 1.56 -6.27
N LEU A 78 -10.79 1.97 -7.38
CA LEU A 78 -10.16 2.83 -8.37
C LEU A 78 -9.88 4.22 -7.79
N ILE A 79 -10.87 4.85 -7.16
CA ILE A 79 -10.73 6.20 -6.57
C ILE A 79 -9.60 6.22 -5.53
N ILE A 80 -9.55 5.23 -4.63
CA ILE A 80 -8.51 5.15 -3.60
C ILE A 80 -7.13 4.92 -4.24
N SER A 81 -7.05 4.08 -5.27
CA SER A 81 -5.79 3.84 -5.99
C SER A 81 -5.27 5.11 -6.67
N ILE A 82 -6.15 5.89 -7.29
CA ILE A 82 -5.81 7.18 -7.91
C ILE A 82 -5.41 8.20 -6.83
N LEU A 83 -6.17 8.28 -5.74
CA LEU A 83 -5.87 9.16 -4.61
C LEU A 83 -4.47 8.87 -4.06
N ARG A 84 -4.12 7.59 -3.87
CA ARG A 84 -2.78 7.17 -3.43
C ARG A 84 -1.68 7.70 -4.33
N GLN A 85 -1.82 7.51 -5.64
CA GLN A 85 -0.75 7.77 -6.59
C GLN A 85 -0.63 9.25 -6.96
N ILE A 86 -1.75 9.92 -7.17
CA ILE A 86 -1.76 11.32 -7.64
C ILE A 86 -1.89 12.28 -6.47
N ALA A 87 -2.90 12.09 -5.59
CA ALA A 87 -3.21 13.08 -4.56
C ALA A 87 -2.37 12.94 -3.29
N LEU A 88 -1.81 11.76 -3.01
CA LEU A 88 -0.97 11.53 -1.84
C LEU A 88 0.51 11.54 -2.21
N VAL A 89 0.97 10.64 -3.09
CA VAL A 89 2.40 10.54 -3.42
C VAL A 89 2.93 11.85 -4.02
N LEU A 90 2.24 12.47 -4.98
CA LEU A 90 2.75 13.65 -5.69
C LEU A 90 2.96 14.86 -4.75
N PRO A 91 1.98 15.29 -3.93
CA PRO A 91 2.16 16.45 -3.05
C PRO A 91 3.10 16.14 -1.89
N LEU A 92 3.07 14.90 -1.35
CA LEU A 92 4.00 14.49 -0.29
C LEU A 92 5.44 14.44 -0.80
N ALA A 93 5.66 13.95 -2.01
CA ALA A 93 6.97 13.95 -2.65
C ALA A 93 7.48 15.38 -2.88
N TYR A 94 6.61 16.26 -3.39
CA TYR A 94 6.95 17.66 -3.61
C TYR A 94 7.28 18.39 -2.30
N ALA A 95 6.45 18.24 -1.28
CA ALA A 95 6.69 18.82 0.04
C ALA A 95 7.98 18.26 0.68
N ALA A 96 8.17 16.93 0.64
CA ALA A 96 9.37 16.30 1.18
C ALA A 96 10.64 16.77 0.46
N SER A 97 10.59 16.97 -0.86
CA SER A 97 11.70 17.54 -1.64
C SER A 97 12.03 18.96 -1.20
N LEU A 98 11.03 19.78 -0.90
CA LEU A 98 11.21 21.19 -0.56
C LEU A 98 11.80 21.38 0.85
N TYR A 99 11.36 20.59 1.83
CA TYR A 99 11.74 20.80 3.24
C TYR A 99 12.90 19.91 3.72
N TRP A 100 13.03 18.68 3.20
CA TRP A 100 14.01 17.69 3.69
C TRP A 100 14.92 17.11 2.59
N GLY A 101 14.83 17.62 1.36
CA GLY A 101 15.67 17.24 0.22
C GLY A 101 15.31 15.90 -0.42
N VAL A 102 16.11 15.49 -1.41
CA VAL A 102 15.84 14.34 -2.30
C VAL A 102 15.71 13.01 -1.55
N HIS A 103 16.33 12.91 -0.38
CA HIS A 103 16.27 11.72 0.46
C HIS A 103 14.89 11.51 1.10
N ALA A 104 14.14 12.58 1.37
CA ALA A 104 12.85 12.50 2.03
C ALA A 104 11.70 12.16 1.08
N ILE A 105 11.88 12.39 -0.23
CA ILE A 105 10.89 12.08 -1.28
C ILE A 105 10.41 10.63 -1.18
N TRP A 106 11.32 9.70 -0.88
CA TRP A 106 11.01 8.27 -0.80
C TRP A 106 10.07 7.90 0.37
N PHE A 107 9.94 8.76 1.39
CA PHE A 107 8.96 8.57 2.46
C PHE A 107 7.52 8.92 2.04
N ALA A 108 7.34 9.63 0.91
CA ALA A 108 6.00 9.89 0.37
C ALA A 108 5.25 8.59 0.06
N PHE A 109 5.95 7.56 -0.43
CA PHE A 109 5.38 6.25 -0.75
C PHE A 109 4.80 5.53 0.48
N PRO A 110 5.56 5.26 1.56
CA PRO A 110 5.02 4.61 2.75
C PRO A 110 3.91 5.42 3.42
N ILE A 111 4.03 6.75 3.46
CA ILE A 111 2.97 7.59 4.04
C ILE A 111 1.68 7.48 3.22
N ALA A 112 1.77 7.61 1.89
CA ALA A 112 0.61 7.47 1.01
C ALA A 112 -0.02 6.07 1.11
N GLU A 113 0.80 5.02 1.22
CA GLU A 113 0.33 3.65 1.37
C GLU A 113 -0.42 3.44 2.70
N ILE A 114 0.12 3.96 3.80
CA ILE A 114 -0.52 3.89 5.13
C ILE A 114 -1.87 4.60 5.09
N ILE A 115 -1.94 5.83 4.56
CA ILE A 115 -3.21 6.57 4.45
C ILE A 115 -4.22 5.80 3.60
N SER A 116 -3.79 5.23 2.48
CA SER A 116 -4.67 4.46 1.59
C SER A 116 -5.18 3.19 2.25
N MET A 117 -4.31 2.49 2.98
CA MET A 117 -4.68 1.31 3.77
C MET A 117 -5.71 1.66 4.85
N VAL A 118 -5.51 2.76 5.57
CA VAL A 118 -6.47 3.26 6.57
C VAL A 118 -7.82 3.56 5.91
N LEU A 119 -7.81 4.19 4.73
CA LEU A 119 -9.03 4.50 3.99
C LEU A 119 -9.80 3.24 3.57
N TYR A 120 -9.08 2.23 3.04
CA TYR A 120 -9.67 0.92 2.74
C TYR A 120 -10.24 0.24 3.99
N TRP A 121 -9.51 0.30 5.11
CA TRP A 121 -9.95 -0.29 6.38
C TRP A 121 -11.24 0.35 6.91
N VAL A 122 -11.28 1.69 6.96
CA VAL A 122 -12.47 2.45 7.40
C VAL A 122 -13.68 2.10 6.54
N LEU A 123 -13.51 2.07 5.21
CA LEU A 123 -14.58 1.71 4.29
C LEU A 123 -15.02 0.26 4.47
N ALA A 124 -14.08 -0.66 4.71
CA ALA A 124 -14.41 -2.07 4.92
C ALA A 124 -15.25 -2.24 6.19
N VAL A 125 -14.85 -1.60 7.30
CA VAL A 125 -15.62 -1.62 8.56
C VAL A 125 -17.01 -1.00 8.36
N HIS A 126 -17.12 0.13 7.65
CA HIS A 126 -18.40 0.76 7.37
C HIS A 126 -19.31 -0.14 6.52
N PHE A 127 -18.74 -0.80 5.51
CA PHE A 127 -19.44 -1.73 4.63
C PHE A 127 -20.00 -2.94 5.39
N PHE A 128 -19.18 -3.58 6.24
CA PHE A 128 -19.63 -4.70 7.07
C PHE A 128 -20.72 -4.30 8.07
N LYS A 129 -20.59 -3.13 8.72
CA LYS A 129 -21.61 -2.61 9.65
C LYS A 129 -22.95 -2.30 8.95
N ARG A 130 -22.92 -1.86 7.69
CA ARG A 130 -24.14 -1.60 6.90
C ARG A 130 -24.86 -2.90 6.56
N ILE A 131 -24.13 -3.89 6.04
CA ILE A 131 -24.68 -5.22 5.70
C ILE A 131 -25.29 -5.89 6.93
N SER A 132 -24.62 -5.83 8.08
CA SER A 132 -25.13 -6.43 9.33
C SER A 132 -26.45 -5.79 9.80
N ARG A 133 -26.64 -4.48 9.58
CA ARG A 133 -27.89 -3.79 9.94
C ARG A 133 -29.04 -4.16 9.00
N GLU A 134 -28.78 -4.23 7.69
CA GLU A 134 -29.79 -4.63 6.70
C GLU A 134 -30.27 -6.07 6.93
N LEU A 135 -29.36 -7.00 7.22
CA LEU A 135 -29.70 -8.40 7.57
C LEU A 135 -30.52 -8.51 8.87
N SER A 136 -30.24 -7.68 9.88
CA SER A 136 -30.99 -7.69 11.14
C SER A 136 -32.41 -7.12 11.00
N GLY A 137 -32.62 -6.19 10.05
CA GLY A 137 -33.94 -5.63 9.75
C GLY A 137 -34.85 -6.58 8.96
N CYS A 138 -34.29 -7.40 8.05
CA CYS A 138 -35.05 -8.40 7.30
C CYS A 138 -35.45 -9.63 8.14
N MET A 139 -34.82 -9.87 9.28
CA MET A 139 -35.13 -11.04 10.14
C MET A 139 -36.32 -10.80 11.10
N HIS A 140 -36.89 -9.59 11.05
CA HIS A 140 -38.04 -9.17 11.86
C HIS A 140 -39.34 -8.99 11.03
N ILE A 141 -39.37 -9.46 9.77
CA ILE A 141 -40.55 -9.46 8.90
C ILE A 141 -40.99 -10.90 8.65
#